data_AF-A0A3A2ZWV4-F1
#
_entry.id   AF-A0A3A2ZWV4-F1
#
_cell.length_a   1.000
_cell.length_b   1.000
_cell.length_c   1.000
_cell.angle_alpha   90.00
_cell.angle_beta   90.00
_cell.angle_gamma   90.00
#
_symmetry.space_group_name_H-M   'P 1'
#
loop_
_entity.id
_entity.type
_entity.pdbx_description
1 polymer ?
#
loop_
_entity_poly.entity_id
_entity_poly.type
_entity_poly.pdbx_seq_one_letter_code
_entity_poly.pdbx_strand_id
1 'polypeptide(L)' 'MLYVQATAIFKETTARETTIEDLQRKHPFNGPGKPEDVAGFAVVLASEDACWITGASMPVDGGYTAR' A
#
# COMPACT_ATOMS: atom_id res chain seq x y z
N MET A 1 1.97 15.29 12.97
CA MET A 1 1.99 13.97 13.65
C MET A 1 1.13 13.03 12.82
N LEU A 2 1.74 12.33 11.86
CA LEU A 2 1.01 11.51 10.89
C LEU A 2 0.48 10.26 11.60
N TYR A 3 -0.85 10.13 11.62
CA TYR A 3 -1.56 9.02 12.24
C TYR A 3 -1.41 7.79 11.35
N VAL A 4 -0.29 7.09 11.45
CA VAL A 4 -0.22 5.71 10.94
C VAL A 4 -1.04 4.90 11.93
N GLN A 5 -2.22 4.43 11.52
CA GLN A 5 -2.97 3.40 12.25
C GLN A 5 -2.09 2.15 12.27
N ALA A 6 -1.20 2.07 13.26
CA ALA A 6 -0.22 1.02 13.38
C ALA A 6 -0.93 -0.24 13.89
N THR A 7 -1.39 -1.07 12.96
CA THR A 7 -1.89 -2.42 13.23
C THR A 7 -0.83 -3.20 14.01
N ALA A 8 -1.24 -4.25 14.73
CA ALA A 8 -0.32 -5.07 15.51
C ALA A 8 0.84 -5.59 14.65
N ILE A 9 0.53 -6.04 13.43
CA ILE A 9 1.53 -6.51 12.47
C ILE A 9 2.50 -5.39 12.07
N PHE A 10 2.01 -4.17 11.80
CA PHE A 10 2.88 -3.05 11.44
C PHE A 10 3.84 -2.67 12.57
N LYS A 11 3.36 -2.67 13.83
CA LYS A 11 4.20 -2.42 15.00
C LYS A 11 5.28 -3.49 15.17
N GLU A 12 4.93 -4.75 14.96
CA GLU A 12 5.88 -5.85 15.10
C GLU A 12 6.96 -5.84 14.01
N THR A 13 6.56 -5.68 12.74
CA THR A 13 7.49 -5.56 11.61
C THR A 13 8.46 -4.39 11.81
N THR A 14 7.96 -3.24 12.27
CA THR A 14 8.81 -2.06 12.48
C THR A 14 9.71 -2.14 13.69
N ALA A 15 9.38 -3.00 14.65
CA ALA A 15 10.21 -3.26 15.83
C ALA A 15 11.28 -4.34 15.59
N ARG A 16 11.05 -5.30 14.67
CA ARG A 16 11.88 -6.51 14.57
C ARG A 16 12.44 -6.81 13.18
N GLU A 17 11.82 -6.34 12.10
CA GLU A 17 12.12 -6.79 10.74
C GLU A 17 12.62 -5.69 9.81
N THR A 18 11.97 -4.52 9.78
CA THR A 18 12.33 -3.42 8.87
C THR A 18 12.02 -2.09 9.52
N THR A 19 12.99 -1.18 9.55
CA THR A 19 12.81 0.14 10.17
C THR A 19 11.81 1.01 9.39
N ILE A 20 11.27 2.03 10.05
CA ILE A 20 10.39 3.01 9.39
C ILE A 20 11.13 3.73 8.27
N GLU A 21 12.40 4.09 8.48
CA GLU A 21 13.23 4.76 7.49
C GLU A 21 13.46 3.88 6.25
N ASP A 22 13.67 2.57 6.45
CA ASP A 22 13.81 1.62 5.35
C ASP A 22 12.50 1.46 4.57
N LEU A 23 11.35 1.41 5.26
CA LEU A 23 10.04 1.41 4.60
C LEU A 23 9.82 2.68 3.77
N GLN A 24 10.11 3.85 4.34
CA GLN A 24 10.02 5.13 3.64
C GLN A 24 10.90 5.16 2.40
N ARG A 25 12.15 4.68 2.49
CA ARG A 25 13.06 4.62 1.34
C ARG A 25 12.53 3.69 0.24
N LYS A 26 11.89 2.58 0.62
CA LYS A 26 11.35 1.57 -0.32
C LYS A 26 10.00 1.93 -0.94
N HIS A 27 9.28 2.90 -0.43
CA HIS A 27 8.02 3.39 -1.04
C HIS A 27 8.22 4.83 -1.53
N PRO A 28 8.21 5.11 -2.85
CA PRO A 28 8.30 6.49 -3.37
C PRO A 28 7.30 7.47 -2.74
N PHE A 29 6.16 6.98 -2.27
CA PHE A 29 5.16 7.79 -1.55
C PHE A 29 5.44 7.96 -0.04
N ASN A 30 6.68 7.70 0.40
CA ASN A 30 7.18 7.91 1.77
C ASN A 30 6.53 7.03 2.86
N GLY A 31 6.37 5.75 2.55
CA GLY A 31 6.07 4.71 3.54
C GLY A 31 4.76 3.95 3.29
N PRO A 32 4.19 3.33 4.33
CA PRO A 32 2.98 2.51 4.19
C PRO A 32 1.78 3.38 3.79
N GLY A 33 0.94 2.82 2.92
CA GLY A 33 -0.35 3.40 2.58
C GLY A 33 -1.36 3.31 3.73
N LYS A 34 -2.52 3.90 3.51
CA LYS A 34 -3.69 3.82 4.37
C LYS A 34 -4.69 2.82 3.81
N PRO A 35 -5.62 2.29 4.63
CA PRO A 35 -6.68 1.40 4.14
C PRO A 35 -7.48 1.98 2.96
N GLU A 36 -7.65 3.30 2.91
CA GLU A 36 -8.40 3.98 1.85
C GLU A 36 -7.71 3.88 0.48
N ASP A 37 -6.38 3.76 0.44
CA ASP A 37 -5.61 3.71 -0.81
C ASP A 37 -5.94 2.44 -1.61
N VAL A 38 -6.04 1.29 -0.94
CA VAL A 38 -6.46 0.02 -1.59
C VAL A 38 -7.97 -0.04 -1.80
N ALA A 39 -8.77 0.51 -0.89
CA ALA A 39 -10.22 0.50 -1.01
C ALA A 39 -10.70 1.29 -2.24
N GLY A 40 -10.10 2.45 -2.51
CA GLY A 40 -10.43 3.26 -3.68
C GLY A 40 -10.20 2.51 -4.99
N PHE A 41 -9.06 1.81 -5.12
CA PHE A 41 -8.78 1.04 -6.33
C PHE A 41 -9.64 -0.23 -6.45
N ALA A 42 -9.99 -0.86 -5.34
CA ALA A 42 -10.95 -1.98 -5.35
C ALA A 42 -12.32 -1.57 -5.90
N VAL A 43 -12.78 -0.35 -5.59
CA VAL A 43 -14.03 0.20 -6.16
C VAL A 43 -13.90 0.40 -7.68
N VAL A 44 -12.76 0.88 -8.17
CA VAL A 44 -12.49 1.01 -9.61
C VAL A 44 -12.52 -0.37 -10.29
N LEU A 45 -11.87 -1.38 -9.73
CA LEU A 45 -11.89 -2.73 -10.28
C LEU A 45 -13.30 -3.36 -10.29
N ALA A 46 -14.16 -2.95 -9.37
CA ALA A 46 -15.54 -3.41 -9.29
C ALA A 46 -16.51 -2.59 -10.16
N SER A 47 -16.06 -1.52 -10.82
CA SER A 47 -16.92 -0.64 -11.62
C SER A 47 -17.06 -1.11 -13.07
N GLU A 48 -18.01 -0.53 -13.80
CA GLU A 48 -18.18 -0.76 -15.25
C GLU A 48 -16.96 -0.29 -16.07
N ASP A 49 -16.18 0.67 -15.53
CA ASP A 49 -14.97 1.18 -16.20
C ASP A 49 -13.89 0.11 -16.35
N ALA A 50 -13.90 -0.91 -15.48
CA ALA A 50 -12.98 -2.03 -15.51
C ALA A 50 -13.49 -3.22 -16.35
N CYS A 51 -14.57 -3.07 -17.14
CA CYS A 51 -15.24 -4.20 -17.82
C CYS A 51 -14.35 -5.03 -18.78
N TRP A 52 -13.20 -4.51 -19.20
CA TRP A 52 -12.25 -5.21 -20.06
C TRP A 52 -10.95 -5.63 -19.34
N ILE A 53 -10.88 -5.45 -18.02
CA ILE A 53 -9.71 -5.82 -17.21
C ILE A 53 -9.99 -7.17 -16.55
N THR A 54 -9.18 -8.17 -16.85
CA THR A 54 -9.23 -9.49 -16.21
C THR A 54 -7.86 -10.16 -16.23
N GLY A 55 -7.61 -11.08 -15.28
CA GLY A 55 -6.36 -11.86 -15.19
C GLY A 55 -5.10 -11.06 -14.86
N ALA A 56 -5.20 -9.78 -14.55
CA ALA A 56 -4.08 -8.91 -14.23
C ALA A 56 -3.98 -8.62 -12.73
N SER A 57 -2.75 -8.55 -12.21
CA SER A 57 -2.47 -8.06 -10.86
C SER A 57 -2.03 -6.60 -10.93
N MET A 58 -2.74 -5.73 -10.22
CA MET A 58 -2.47 -4.29 -10.20
C MET A 58 -1.89 -3.91 -8.82
N PRO A 59 -0.61 -3.51 -8.74
CA PRO A 59 0.00 -3.13 -7.47
C PRO A 59 -0.57 -1.79 -6.98
N VAL A 60 -0.96 -1.75 -5.69
CA VAL A 60 -1.34 -0.54 -4.97
C VAL A 60 -0.41 -0.42 -3.76
N ASP A 61 0.84 -0.04 -4.03
CA ASP A 61 1.95 -0.20 -3.08
C ASP A 61 2.79 1.07 -2.91
N GLY A 62 2.27 2.22 -3.33
CA GLY A 62 2.98 3.50 -3.26
C GLY A 62 4.28 3.55 -4.06
N GLY A 63 4.47 2.63 -5.03
CA GLY A 63 5.65 2.51 -5.91
C GLY A 63 6.73 1.55 -5.39
N TYR A 64 6.40 0.66 -4.45
CA TYR A 64 7.35 -0.30 -3.88
C TYR A 64 7.95 -1.22 -4.96
N THR A 65 7.11 -1.71 -5.88
CA THR A 65 7.48 -2.64 -6.96
C THR A 65 8.08 -1.97 -8.21
N ALA A 66 8.06 -0.64 -8.30
CA ALA A 66 8.45 0.09 -9.52
C ALA A 66 9.97 0.32 -9.68
N ARG A 67 10.80 -0.43 -8.95
CA ARG A 67 12.25 -0.20 -8.82
C ARG A 67 13.07 -1.17 -9.62
#